data_AF-A0A478FTS7-F1
#
_entry.id   AF-A0A478FTS7-F1
#
_cell.length_a   1.000
_cell.length_b   1.000
_cell.length_c   1.000
_cell.angle_alpha   90.00
_cell.angle_beta   90.00
_cell.angle_gamma   90.00
#
_symmetry.space_group_name_H-M   'P 1'
#
loop_
_entity.id
_entity.type
_entity.pdbx_description
1 polymer ?
#
loop_
_entity_poly.entity_id
_entity_poly.type
_entity_poly.pdbx_seq_one_letter_code
_entity_poly.pdbx_strand_id
1 'polypeptide(L)'
;MNTAVAAGVVVSSVAVVATAYGVSEYVRRPLTIKQSRDRGYPEKKDNEDNYGENSLGEEYKDYLAGAADGVNDSWWDRKQEWFFSLEGGDTPKETGLGFKTLYGEKESKKDNKGELKSFCKAEYAKTVSETEKKEVFKYCSDGYEVPK
;
A
#
# COMPACT_ATOMS: atom_id res chain seq x y z
N MET A 1 72.80 -6.16 -16.13
CA MET A 1 71.54 -6.92 -16.02
C MET A 1 70.94 -6.59 -14.66
N ASN A 2 69.97 -5.67 -14.60
CA ASN A 2 69.30 -5.29 -13.35
C ASN A 2 67.80 -5.50 -13.53
N THR A 3 67.24 -6.49 -12.87
CA THR A 3 65.80 -6.74 -12.80
C THR A 3 65.24 -6.08 -11.55
N ALA A 4 64.44 -5.03 -11.73
CA ALA A 4 63.60 -4.46 -10.68
C ALA A 4 62.26 -5.22 -10.68
N VAL A 5 61.91 -5.84 -9.54
CA VAL A 5 60.61 -6.48 -9.33
C VAL A 5 59.72 -5.49 -8.59
N ALA A 6 58.71 -4.96 -9.28
CA ALA A 6 57.70 -4.08 -8.69
C ALA A 6 56.61 -4.93 -8.02
N ALA A 7 56.55 -4.88 -6.68
CA ALA A 7 55.47 -5.47 -5.90
C ALA A 7 54.26 -4.51 -5.91
N GLY A 8 53.31 -4.75 -6.80
CA GLY A 8 52.02 -4.05 -6.81
C GLY A 8 51.12 -4.58 -5.69
N VAL A 9 50.86 -3.75 -4.69
CA VAL A 9 49.85 -4.03 -3.66
C VAL A 9 48.47 -3.82 -4.29
N VAL A 10 47.79 -4.90 -4.61
CA VAL A 10 46.38 -4.86 -5.03
C VAL A 10 45.54 -4.66 -3.79
N VAL A 11 45.17 -3.41 -3.51
CA VAL A 11 44.17 -3.08 -2.49
C VAL A 11 42.81 -3.45 -3.07
N SER A 12 42.41 -4.70 -2.89
CA SER A 12 41.03 -5.14 -3.15
C SER A 12 40.11 -4.41 -2.18
N SER A 13 39.53 -3.30 -2.62
CA SER A 13 38.44 -2.64 -1.93
C SER A 13 37.24 -3.59 -1.92
N VAL A 14 37.08 -4.33 -0.82
CA VAL A 14 35.84 -5.06 -0.54
C VAL A 14 34.77 -3.99 -0.35
N ALA A 15 33.96 -3.78 -1.40
CA ALA A 15 32.74 -3.01 -1.28
C ALA A 15 31.84 -3.76 -0.29
N VAL A 16 31.84 -3.29 0.96
CA VAL A 16 30.86 -3.72 1.95
C VAL A 16 29.52 -3.19 1.47
N VAL A 17 28.80 -4.02 0.71
CA VAL A 17 27.38 -3.78 0.45
C VAL A 17 26.70 -3.98 1.79
N ALA A 18 26.55 -2.88 2.53
CA ALA A 18 25.75 -2.84 3.74
C ALA A 18 24.31 -3.10 3.33
N THR A 19 23.94 -4.38 3.27
CA THR A 19 22.55 -4.76 3.17
C THR A 19 21.93 -4.43 4.53
N ALA A 20 21.21 -3.32 4.59
CA ALA A 20 20.42 -2.93 5.75
C ALA A 20 19.21 -3.88 5.91
N TYR A 21 19.50 -5.16 6.18
CA TYR A 21 18.52 -6.14 6.64
C TYR A 21 18.36 -5.95 8.15
N GLY A 22 17.42 -5.09 8.53
CA GLY A 22 17.15 -4.85 9.95
C GLY A 22 15.87 -4.08 10.26
N VAL A 23 15.23 -3.48 9.26
CA VAL A 23 13.89 -2.92 9.47
C VAL A 23 12.89 -4.05 9.31
N SER A 24 12.34 -4.52 10.43
CA SER A 24 11.22 -5.48 10.46
C SER A 24 10.14 -5.04 9.45
N GLU A 25 9.63 -5.97 8.64
CA GLU A 25 8.53 -5.71 7.69
C GLU A 25 7.32 -5.04 8.37
N TYR A 26 7.18 -5.22 9.68
CA TYR A 26 6.17 -4.56 10.51
C TYR A 26 6.25 -3.03 10.55
N VAL A 27 7.38 -2.39 10.21
CA VAL A 27 7.52 -0.93 10.25
C VAL A 27 7.50 -0.31 8.85
N ARG A 28 7.41 -1.13 7.80
CA ARG A 28 7.38 -0.60 6.43
C ARG A 28 6.00 -0.01 6.12
N ARG A 29 6.01 1.26 5.73
CA ARG A 29 4.86 1.94 5.11
C ARG A 29 4.45 1.21 3.83
N PRO A 30 3.15 1.15 3.49
CA PRO A 30 2.72 0.58 2.23
C PRO A 30 3.24 1.42 1.07
N LEU A 31 3.48 0.76 -0.06
CA LEU A 31 3.64 1.47 -1.33
C LEU A 31 2.34 2.15 -1.69
N THR A 32 2.43 3.39 -2.17
CA THR A 32 1.27 4.08 -2.75
C THR A 32 0.90 3.45 -4.09
N ILE A 33 -0.30 3.76 -4.63
CA ILE A 33 -0.71 3.30 -5.96
C ILE A 33 0.35 3.66 -7.01
N LYS A 34 0.86 4.90 -6.98
CA LYS A 34 1.92 5.35 -7.90
C LYS A 34 3.19 4.52 -7.73
N GLN A 35 3.66 4.32 -6.50
CA GLN A 35 4.89 3.55 -6.24
C GLN A 35 4.73 2.07 -6.62
N SER A 36 3.55 1.50 -6.43
CA SER A 36 3.21 0.14 -6.87
C SER A 36 3.35 0.01 -8.39
N ARG A 37 2.74 0.95 -9.13
CA ARG A 37 2.82 1.01 -10.60
C ARG A 37 4.25 1.23 -11.10
N ASP A 38 5.00 2.13 -10.48
CA ASP A 38 6.41 2.41 -10.83
C ASP A 38 7.30 1.16 -10.64
N ARG A 39 6.86 0.18 -9.84
CA ARG A 39 7.54 -1.12 -9.63
C ARG A 39 7.01 -2.26 -10.51
N GLY A 40 6.10 -1.98 -11.44
CA GLY A 40 5.53 -2.97 -12.34
C GLY A 40 4.36 -3.76 -11.75
N TYR A 41 3.70 -3.23 -10.73
CA TYR A 41 2.48 -3.81 -10.15
C TYR A 41 1.27 -2.91 -10.40
N PRO A 42 0.70 -2.92 -11.62
CA PRO A 42 -0.49 -2.15 -11.95
C PRO A 42 -1.74 -2.72 -11.27
N GLU A 43 -2.65 -1.81 -10.93
CA GLU A 43 -3.95 -2.13 -10.35
C GLU A 43 -4.88 -2.58 -11.49
N LYS A 44 -4.78 -3.84 -11.91
CA LYS A 44 -5.55 -4.35 -13.05
C LYS A 44 -7.06 -4.12 -12.84
N LYS A 45 -7.66 -3.37 -13.76
CA LYS A 45 -9.08 -3.45 -14.13
C LYS A 45 -9.09 -4.04 -15.54
N ASP A 46 -10.05 -4.91 -15.86
CA ASP A 46 -10.08 -5.63 -17.15
C ASP A 46 -9.69 -4.72 -18.34
N ASN A 47 -8.58 -5.05 -19.02
CA ASN A 47 -7.97 -4.35 -20.16
C ASN A 47 -7.47 -2.91 -19.96
N GLU A 48 -7.43 -2.37 -18.75
CA GLU A 48 -6.82 -1.06 -18.44
C GLU A 48 -5.81 -1.17 -17.29
N ASP A 49 -4.58 -0.70 -17.52
CA ASP A 49 -3.49 -0.73 -16.52
C ASP A 49 -3.69 0.27 -15.36
N ASN A 50 -4.70 1.15 -15.46
CA ASN A 50 -4.94 2.24 -14.54
C ASN A 50 -6.44 2.42 -14.23
N TYR A 51 -6.71 3.20 -13.20
CA TYR A 51 -8.06 3.72 -12.99
C TYR A 51 -8.34 4.85 -13.98
N GLY A 52 -9.63 5.11 -14.28
CA GLY A 52 -10.02 6.21 -15.16
C GLY A 52 -9.55 7.58 -14.64
N GLU A 53 -9.29 8.54 -15.53
CA GLU A 53 -8.63 9.83 -15.22
C GLU A 53 -9.27 10.65 -14.08
N ASN A 54 -10.57 10.46 -13.82
CA ASN A 54 -11.33 11.17 -12.77
C ASN A 54 -11.72 10.27 -11.59
N SER A 55 -11.08 9.10 -11.47
CA SER A 55 -11.30 8.23 -10.34
C SER A 55 -10.48 8.69 -9.14
N LEU A 56 -10.96 8.34 -7.96
CA LEU A 56 -10.26 8.60 -6.71
C LEU A 56 -8.84 8.00 -6.70
N GLY A 57 -8.71 6.77 -7.21
CA GLY A 57 -7.43 6.06 -7.30
C GLY A 57 -6.41 6.73 -8.21
N GLU A 58 -6.85 7.41 -9.28
CA GLU A 58 -5.95 8.15 -10.16
C GLU A 58 -5.60 9.52 -9.60
N GLU A 59 -6.60 10.25 -9.09
CA GLU A 59 -6.44 11.58 -8.48
C GLU A 59 -5.51 11.54 -7.26
N TYR A 60 -5.61 10.52 -6.42
CA TYR A 60 -4.86 10.41 -5.15
C TYR A 60 -3.88 9.23 -5.12
N LYS A 61 -3.36 8.82 -6.28
CA LYS A 61 -2.40 7.71 -6.41
C LYS A 61 -1.13 7.86 -5.57
N ASP A 62 -0.78 9.08 -5.19
CA ASP A 62 0.38 9.41 -4.34
C ASP A 62 0.13 9.21 -2.85
N TYR A 63 -1.12 8.98 -2.43
CA TYR A 63 -1.51 8.90 -1.03
C TYR A 63 -2.17 7.58 -0.66
N LEU A 64 -2.97 7.03 -1.57
CA LEU A 64 -3.68 5.78 -1.36
C LEU A 64 -2.72 4.59 -1.44
N ALA A 65 -2.94 3.60 -0.58
CA ALA A 65 -2.13 2.38 -0.58
C ALA A 65 -2.45 1.55 -1.83
N GLY A 66 -1.42 1.06 -2.51
CA GLY A 66 -1.56 0.16 -3.65
C GLY A 66 -2.25 -1.15 -3.24
N ALA A 67 -3.25 -1.55 -3.99
CA ALA A 67 -4.05 -2.75 -3.83
C ALA A 67 -3.84 -3.78 -4.96
N ALA A 68 -2.75 -3.65 -5.74
CA ALA A 68 -2.30 -4.68 -6.67
C ALA A 68 -1.97 -6.00 -5.94
N ASP A 69 -2.15 -7.14 -6.61
CA ASP A 69 -1.88 -8.45 -6.03
C ASP A 69 -0.38 -8.64 -5.79
N GLY A 70 0.00 -9.22 -4.64
CA GLY A 70 1.40 -9.37 -4.25
C GLY A 70 2.04 -8.08 -3.74
N VAL A 71 1.29 -6.97 -3.64
CA VAL A 71 1.76 -5.69 -3.13
C VAL A 71 1.04 -5.34 -1.85
N ASN A 72 1.82 -4.89 -0.86
CA ASN A 72 1.35 -4.47 0.45
C ASN A 72 0.56 -5.54 1.23
N ASP A 73 0.63 -6.83 0.87
CA ASP A 73 -0.25 -7.86 1.46
C ASP A 73 -0.15 -7.91 2.99
N SER A 74 1.05 -7.90 3.56
CA SER A 74 1.23 -7.87 5.03
C SER A 74 0.78 -6.56 5.68
N TRP A 75 0.74 -5.45 4.94
CA TRP A 75 0.15 -4.21 5.43
C TRP A 75 -1.38 -4.27 5.36
N TRP A 76 -1.94 -4.79 4.27
CA TRP A 76 -3.39 -4.98 4.10
C TRP A 76 -3.97 -5.94 5.13
N ASP A 77 -3.28 -7.04 5.44
CA ASP A 77 -3.67 -7.97 6.50
C ASP A 77 -3.81 -7.24 7.85
N ARG A 78 -2.80 -6.46 8.25
CA ARG A 78 -2.83 -5.69 9.51
C ARG A 78 -3.86 -4.57 9.47
N LYS A 79 -4.01 -3.90 8.33
CA LYS A 79 -4.99 -2.83 8.16
C LYS A 79 -6.42 -3.39 8.27
N GLN A 80 -6.65 -4.59 7.74
CA GLN A 80 -7.90 -5.32 7.87
C GLN A 80 -8.15 -5.77 9.32
N GLU A 81 -7.14 -6.32 10.00
CA GLU A 81 -7.23 -6.65 11.43
C GLU A 81 -7.61 -5.42 12.25
N TRP A 82 -6.95 -4.28 11.99
CA TRP A 82 -7.27 -3.01 12.62
C TRP A 82 -8.71 -2.57 12.31
N PHE A 83 -9.11 -2.63 11.04
CA PHE A 83 -10.45 -2.24 10.58
C PHE A 83 -11.56 -3.07 11.23
N PHE A 84 -11.39 -4.39 11.36
CA PHE A 84 -12.40 -5.28 11.94
C PHE A 84 -12.27 -5.49 13.47
N SER A 85 -11.19 -5.01 14.09
CA SER A 85 -10.98 -5.13 15.54
C SER A 85 -12.00 -4.32 16.37
N LEU A 86 -12.28 -4.79 17.59
CA LEU A 86 -13.11 -4.07 18.57
C LEU A 86 -12.33 -2.96 19.31
N GLU A 87 -10.99 -3.03 19.33
CA GLU A 87 -10.15 -2.21 20.22
C GLU A 87 -9.40 -1.06 19.52
N GLY A 88 -9.34 -1.03 18.18
CA GLY A 88 -8.50 -0.05 17.47
C GLY A 88 -9.19 0.81 16.41
N GLY A 89 -10.31 0.34 15.86
CA GLY A 89 -10.98 0.99 14.74
C GLY A 89 -12.19 1.79 15.17
N ASP A 90 -12.17 3.11 14.92
CA ASP A 90 -13.43 3.87 14.87
C ASP A 90 -14.41 3.17 13.93
N THR A 91 -15.60 2.84 14.44
CA THR A 91 -16.70 2.32 13.63
C THR A 91 -16.90 3.22 12.41
N PRO A 92 -16.88 2.67 11.18
CA PRO A 92 -17.14 3.46 9.99
C PRO A 92 -18.48 4.19 10.10
N LYS A 93 -18.52 5.41 9.55
CA LYS A 93 -19.76 6.18 9.56
C LYS A 93 -20.64 5.67 8.42
N GLU A 94 -21.95 5.93 8.52
CA GLU A 94 -22.80 5.74 7.34
C GLU A 94 -22.37 6.77 6.29
N THR A 95 -21.70 6.30 5.24
CA THR A 95 -21.41 7.06 4.03
C THR A 95 -21.97 6.31 2.83
N GLY A 96 -21.99 6.95 1.67
CA GLY A 96 -22.42 6.31 0.42
C GLY A 96 -21.50 5.18 -0.07
N LEU A 97 -20.33 4.95 0.55
CA LEU A 97 -19.34 3.98 0.07
C LEU A 97 -19.55 2.56 0.60
N GLY A 98 -20.24 2.37 1.73
CA GLY A 98 -20.54 1.03 2.27
C GLY A 98 -19.48 0.44 3.23
N PHE A 99 -18.51 1.21 3.71
CA PHE A 99 -17.54 0.74 4.71
C PHE A 99 -18.23 0.25 6.00
N LYS A 100 -19.33 0.90 6.40
CA LYS A 100 -20.12 0.46 7.54
C LYS A 100 -20.78 -0.89 7.31
N THR A 101 -21.28 -1.15 6.10
CA THR A 101 -21.82 -2.46 5.72
C THR A 101 -20.73 -3.51 5.77
N LEU A 102 -19.55 -3.23 5.18
CA LEU A 102 -18.40 -4.12 5.25
C LEU A 102 -18.02 -4.43 6.71
N TYR A 103 -17.95 -3.41 7.57
CA TYR A 103 -17.66 -3.57 8.99
C TYR A 103 -18.74 -4.34 9.75
N GLY A 104 -20.01 -4.19 9.38
CA GLY A 104 -21.12 -4.95 9.96
C GLY A 104 -20.98 -6.47 9.73
N GLU A 105 -20.31 -6.87 8.65
CA GLU A 105 -20.00 -8.25 8.30
C GLU A 105 -18.70 -8.77 8.95
N LYS A 106 -18.14 -8.06 9.93
CA LYS A 106 -16.85 -8.42 10.56
C LYS A 106 -16.79 -9.86 11.09
N GLU A 107 -17.89 -10.41 11.59
CA GLU A 107 -17.90 -11.78 12.13
C GLU A 107 -17.65 -12.84 11.04
N SER A 108 -18.08 -12.58 9.81
CA SER A 108 -17.88 -13.48 8.66
C SER A 108 -16.66 -13.10 7.80
N LYS A 109 -16.14 -11.87 7.94
CA LYS A 109 -15.09 -11.34 7.05
C LYS A 109 -13.75 -11.07 7.71
N LYS A 110 -13.64 -11.03 9.05
CA LYS A 110 -12.37 -10.76 9.73
C LYS A 110 -11.27 -11.76 9.35
N ASP A 111 -11.64 -13.03 9.16
CA ASP A 111 -10.72 -14.12 8.86
C ASP A 111 -10.45 -14.28 7.33
N ASN A 112 -11.25 -13.60 6.50
CA ASN A 112 -11.09 -13.58 5.04
C ASN A 112 -10.10 -12.47 4.66
N LYS A 113 -8.81 -12.82 4.60
CA LYS A 113 -7.75 -11.87 4.23
C LYS A 113 -8.04 -11.19 2.89
N GLY A 114 -7.88 -9.87 2.85
CA GLY A 114 -7.98 -9.08 1.62
C GLY A 114 -9.37 -8.56 1.28
N GLU A 115 -10.39 -8.76 2.13
CA GLU A 115 -11.71 -8.14 1.96
C GLU A 115 -11.61 -6.61 1.95
N LEU A 116 -10.89 -6.03 2.93
CA LEU A 116 -10.70 -4.57 2.99
C LEU A 116 -9.91 -4.08 1.76
N LYS A 117 -8.85 -4.80 1.37
CA LYS A 117 -8.04 -4.49 0.18
C LYS A 117 -8.91 -4.46 -1.08
N SER A 118 -9.71 -5.50 -1.28
CA SER A 118 -10.59 -5.65 -2.44
C SER A 118 -11.65 -4.56 -2.48
N PHE A 119 -12.20 -4.22 -1.32
CA PHE A 119 -13.15 -3.12 -1.18
C PHE A 119 -12.52 -1.78 -1.55
N CYS A 120 -11.37 -1.42 -0.96
CA CYS A 120 -10.63 -0.21 -1.30
C CYS A 120 -10.32 -0.14 -2.80
N LYS A 121 -9.85 -1.25 -3.40
CA LYS A 121 -9.58 -1.35 -4.84
C LYS A 121 -10.82 -1.04 -5.69
N ALA A 122 -12.02 -1.46 -5.26
CA ALA A 122 -13.27 -1.15 -5.94
C ALA A 122 -13.65 0.33 -5.79
N GLU A 123 -13.46 0.92 -4.60
CA GLU A 123 -13.72 2.35 -4.36
C GLU A 123 -12.78 3.26 -5.15
N TYR A 124 -11.52 2.86 -5.36
CA TYR A 124 -10.54 3.63 -6.14
C TYR A 124 -10.97 3.85 -7.60
N ALA A 125 -11.83 2.99 -8.14
CA ALA A 125 -12.36 3.12 -9.49
C ALA A 125 -13.53 4.10 -9.62
N LYS A 126 -14.01 4.67 -8.50
CA LYS A 126 -15.18 5.56 -8.47
C LYS A 126 -14.77 7.03 -8.35
N THR A 127 -15.68 7.91 -8.74
CA THR A 127 -15.66 9.32 -8.36
C THR A 127 -16.52 9.46 -7.10
N VAL A 128 -16.00 10.12 -6.07
CA VAL A 128 -16.65 10.18 -4.75
C VAL A 128 -16.67 11.62 -4.22
N SER A 129 -17.64 11.93 -3.35
CA SER A 129 -17.75 13.22 -2.68
C SER A 129 -16.69 13.42 -1.59
N GLU A 130 -16.47 14.67 -1.14
CA GLU A 130 -15.47 14.98 -0.11
C GLU A 130 -15.62 14.20 1.21
N THR A 131 -16.86 13.92 1.62
CA THR A 131 -17.14 13.11 2.82
C THR A 131 -16.69 11.66 2.64
N GLU A 132 -16.94 11.11 1.45
CA GLU A 132 -16.58 9.76 1.06
C GLU A 132 -15.05 9.63 0.87
N LYS A 133 -14.40 10.65 0.30
CA LYS A 133 -12.93 10.74 0.20
C LYS A 133 -12.26 10.56 1.57
N LYS A 134 -12.72 11.28 2.59
CA LYS A 134 -12.18 11.17 3.96
C LYS A 134 -12.24 9.76 4.51
N GLU A 135 -13.30 9.03 4.20
CA GLU A 135 -13.46 7.66 4.65
C GLU A 135 -12.53 6.70 3.93
N VAL A 136 -12.39 6.83 2.60
CA VAL A 136 -11.39 6.06 1.84
C VAL A 136 -9.99 6.34 2.35
N PHE A 137 -9.62 7.60 2.59
CA PHE A 137 -8.29 7.93 3.12
C PHE A 137 -8.04 7.31 4.49
N LYS A 138 -9.06 7.29 5.37
CA LYS A 138 -8.94 6.68 6.70
C LYS A 138 -8.61 5.18 6.61
N TYR A 139 -9.32 4.45 5.74
CA TYR A 139 -9.26 2.99 5.71
C TYR A 139 -8.30 2.42 4.66
N CYS A 140 -7.99 3.18 3.61
CA CYS A 140 -7.23 2.73 2.46
C CYS A 140 -5.88 3.47 2.28
N SER A 141 -5.47 4.27 3.26
CA SER A 141 -4.13 4.89 3.30
C SER A 141 -3.38 4.57 4.59
N ASP A 142 -2.10 4.93 4.64
CA ASP A 142 -1.23 4.82 5.81
C ASP A 142 -1.49 5.91 6.88
N GLY A 143 -2.72 6.42 6.95
CA GLY A 143 -3.12 7.44 7.93
C GLY A 143 -2.83 8.88 7.49
N TYR A 144 -2.78 9.15 6.18
CA TYR A 144 -2.72 10.53 5.69
C TYR A 144 -4.08 11.20 5.89
N GLU A 145 -4.08 12.41 6.45
CA GLU A 145 -5.23 13.32 6.33
C GLU A 145 -5.44 13.62 4.83
N VAL A 146 -6.70 13.80 4.42
CA VAL A 146 -7.01 14.17 3.03
C VAL A 146 -6.21 15.44 2.67
N PRO A 147 -5.35 15.40 1.64
CA PRO A 147 -4.59 16.57 1.24
C PRO A 147 -5.56 17.69 0.87
N LYS A 148 -5.29 18.90 1.39
CA LYS A 148 -6.14 20.09 1.23
C LYS A 148 -6.12 20.64 -0.18
#